data_AF-A0A832HF06-F1
#
_entry.id   AF-A0A832HF06-F1
#
_cell.length_a   1.000
_cell.length_b   1.000
_cell.length_c   1.000
_cell.angle_alpha   90.00
_cell.angle_beta   90.00
_cell.angle_gamma   90.00
#
_symmetry.space_group_name_H-M   'P 1'
#
loop_
_entity.id
_entity.type
_entity.pdbx_description
1 polymer ?
#
loop_
_entity_poly.entity_id
_entity_poly.type
_entity_poly.pdbx_seq_one_letter_code
_entity_poly.pdbx_strand_id
1 'polypeptide(L)' 'MAEKLLTFEWDDGKEVLKVHANREGIDYLIDVLTRLRELPPPDHAHLMTEEWGGSELTSEKQDQDALLVNHVKLYTW' A
#
# COMPACT_ATOMS: atom_id res chain seq x y z
N MET A 1 -13.21 1.35 16.51
CA MET A 1 -12.12 0.64 15.79
C MET A 1 -11.17 1.71 15.29
N ALA A 2 -9.87 1.45 15.23
CA ALA A 2 -8.94 2.48 14.74
C ALA A 2 -9.14 2.66 13.23
N GLU A 3 -8.85 3.85 12.72
CA GLU A 3 -8.86 4.10 11.28
C GLU A 3 -7.70 3.35 10.62
N LYS A 4 -7.93 2.78 9.42
CA LYS A 4 -6.90 2.04 8.67
C LYS A 4 -5.73 2.97 8.36
N LEU A 5 -4.50 2.57 8.69
CA LEU A 5 -3.26 3.21 8.25
C LEU A 5 -2.49 2.23 7.35
N LEU A 6 -2.20 2.61 6.11
CA LEU A 6 -1.34 1.85 5.20
C LEU A 6 -0.66 2.79 4.21
N THR A 7 0.66 2.94 4.32
CA THR A 7 1.47 3.75 3.39
C THR A 7 2.63 2.94 2.81
N PHE A 8 3.03 3.33 1.60
CA PHE A 8 4.26 2.90 0.95
C PHE A 8 5.12 4.14 0.73
N GLU A 9 6.34 4.12 1.25
CA GLU A 9 7.20 5.30 1.30
C GLU A 9 8.60 4.95 0.78
N TRP A 10 9.06 5.63 -0.27
CA TRP A 10 10.35 5.41 -0.92
C TRP A 10 11.44 6.27 -0.28
N ASP A 11 12.41 5.64 0.37
CA ASP A 11 13.63 6.28 0.85
C ASP A 11 14.70 6.21 -0.24
N ASP A 12 14.80 7.27 -1.04
CA ASP A 12 15.73 7.37 -2.17
C ASP A 12 17.19 7.35 -1.73
N GLY A 13 17.49 7.87 -0.54
CA GLY A 13 18.86 7.90 -0.02
C GLY A 13 19.38 6.53 0.41
N LYS A 14 18.48 5.58 0.70
CA LYS A 14 18.82 4.21 1.13
C LYS A 14 18.37 3.12 0.15
N GLU A 15 17.67 3.50 -0.91
CA GLU A 15 16.99 2.57 -1.84
C GLU A 15 16.06 1.59 -1.11
N VAL A 16 15.27 2.08 -0.15
CA VAL A 16 14.36 1.25 0.67
C VAL A 16 12.91 1.68 0.46
N LEU A 17 12.04 0.71 0.12
CA LEU A 17 10.60 0.88 0.21
C LEU A 17 10.12 0.50 1.61
N LYS A 18 9.67 1.49 2.38
CA LYS A 18 9.09 1.31 3.71
C LYS A 18 7.60 1.11 3.58
N VAL A 19 7.07 0.07 4.22
CA VAL A 19 5.63 -0.19 4.29
C VAL A 19 5.19 0.01 5.73
N HIS A 20 4.40 1.06 5.97
CA HIS A 20 3.89 1.36 7.30
C HIS A 20 2.44 0.96 7.38
N ALA A 21 2.06 0.23 8.42
CA ALA A 21 0.67 -0.14 8.64
C ALA A 21 0.36 -0.29 10.13
N ASN A 22 -0.84 0.10 10.53
CA ASN A 22 -1.41 -0.32 11.81
C ASN A 22 -2.08 -1.70 11.66
N ARG A 23 -2.70 -2.21 12.72
CA ARG A 23 -3.34 -3.54 12.69
C ARG A 23 -4.38 -3.65 11.58
N GLU A 24 -5.27 -2.66 11.47
CA GLU A 24 -6.31 -2.58 10.47
C GLU A 24 -5.73 -2.48 9.04
N GLY A 25 -4.61 -1.78 8.86
CA GLY A 25 -3.87 -1.73 7.60
C GLY A 25 -3.19 -3.05 7.21
N ILE A 26 -2.66 -3.78 8.19
CA ILE A 26 -2.11 -5.12 7.98
C ILE A 26 -3.22 -6.08 7.55
N ASP A 27 -4.34 -6.10 8.27
CA ASP A 27 -5.50 -6.94 7.94
C ASP A 27 -6.00 -6.63 6.53
N TYR A 28 -6.09 -5.34 6.17
CA TYR A 28 -6.45 -4.91 4.82
C TYR A 28 -5.46 -5.39 3.75
N LEU A 29 -4.15 -5.26 3.98
CA LEU A 29 -3.14 -5.70 3.03
C LEU A 29 -3.17 -7.23 2.84
N ILE A 30 -3.42 -7.99 3.91
CA ILE A 30 -3.61 -9.44 3.85
C ILE A 30 -4.81 -9.79 2.97
N ASP A 31 -5.93 -9.07 3.11
CA ASP A 31 -7.12 -9.29 2.28
C ASP A 31 -6.84 -9.02 0.79
N VAL A 32 -6.12 -7.95 0.47
CA VAL A 32 -5.69 -7.64 -0.90
C VAL A 32 -4.84 -8.77 -1.48
N LEU A 33 -3.82 -9.22 -0.73
CA LEU A 33 -2.93 -10.30 -1.17
C LEU A 33 -3.68 -11.64 -1.31
N THR A 34 -4.64 -11.91 -0.42
CA THR A 34 -5.48 -13.11 -0.49
C THR A 34 -6.32 -13.13 -1.75
N ARG A 35 -6.95 -12.00 -2.10
CA ARG A 35 -7.71 -11.85 -3.35
C ARG A 35 -6.82 -12.00 -4.57
N LEU A 36 -5.64 -11.37 -4.58
CA LEU A 36 -4.67 -11.50 -5.68
C LEU A 36 -4.25 -12.95 -5.92
N ARG A 37 -4.02 -13.73 -4.87
CA ARG A 37 -3.67 -15.15 -4.95
C ARG A 37 -4.77 -15.99 -5.61
N GLU A 38 -6.02 -15.56 -5.53
CA GLU A 38 -7.18 -16.27 -6.09
C GLU A 38 -7.46 -15.93 -7.56
N LEU A 39 -6.82 -14.88 -8.10
CA LEU A 39 -6.97 -14.47 -9.50
C LEU A 39 -6.11 -15.34 -10.44
N PRO A 40 -6.60 -15.69 -11.64
CA PRO A 40 -5.81 -16.37 -12.65
C PRO A 40 -4.72 -15.41 -13.19
N PRO A 41 -3.43 -15.76 -13.12
CA PRO A 41 -2.37 -14.89 -13.60
C PRO A 41 -2.30 -14.83 -15.14
N PRO A 42 -1.80 -13.71 -15.72
CA PRO A 42 -1.29 -12.53 -15.04
C PRO A 42 -2.39 -11.55 -14.66
N ASP A 43 -2.35 -11.07 -13.42
CA ASP A 43 -3.27 -10.04 -12.92
C ASP A 43 -2.57 -9.09 -11.92
N HIS A 44 -3.25 -8.05 -11.47
CA HIS A 44 -2.71 -7.08 -10.53
C HIS A 44 -3.79 -6.30 -9.77
N ALA A 45 -3.42 -5.76 -8.61
CA ALA A 45 -4.23 -4.83 -7.83
C ALA A 45 -3.61 -3.45 -7.84
N HIS A 46 -4.47 -2.43 -7.81
CA HIS A 46 -4.10 -1.03 -7.66
C HIS A 46 -4.43 -0.60 -6.24
N LEU A 47 -3.45 -0.06 -5.53
CA LEU A 47 -3.65 0.60 -4.25
C LEU A 47 -3.31 2.08 -4.43
N MET A 48 -4.26 2.97 -4.18
CA MET A 48 -4.09 4.40 -4.37
C MET A 48 -4.52 5.20 -3.13
N THR A 49 -3.93 6.37 -2.96
CA THR A 49 -4.39 7.38 -1.99
C THR A 49 -5.64 8.10 -2.50
N GLU A 50 -6.35 8.81 -1.61
CA GLU A 50 -7.57 9.54 -1.94
C GLU A 50 -7.35 10.61 -3.01
N GLU A 51 -6.22 11.33 -2.94
CA GLU A 51 -5.85 12.35 -3.91
C GLU A 51 -5.60 11.79 -5.31
N TRP A 52 -5.39 10.48 -5.43
CA TRP A 52 -5.22 9.74 -6.68
C TRP A 52 -6.45 8.89 -7.05
N GLY A 53 -7.58 9.12 -6.36
CA GLY A 53 -8.87 8.49 -6.64
C GLY A 53 -9.03 7.08 -6.08
N GLY A 54 -8.20 6.67 -5.12
CA GLY A 54 -8.33 5.42 -4.38
C GLY A 54 -8.74 5.61 -2.92
N SER A 55 -8.77 4.51 -2.18
CA SER A 55 -8.97 4.51 -0.72
C SER A 55 -8.14 3.44 0.00
N GLU A 56 -7.32 2.73 -0.78
CA GLU A 56 -6.59 1.55 -0.35
C GLU A 56 -5.36 1.95 0.47
N LEU A 57 -4.73 3.07 0.12
CA LEU A 57 -3.62 3.69 0.85
C LEU A 57 -4.08 4.93 1.62
N THR A 58 -3.38 5.27 2.70
CA THR A 58 -3.57 6.52 3.42
C THR A 58 -2.55 7.58 2.99
N SER A 59 -2.91 8.84 3.13
CA SER A 59 -2.05 9.98 2.76
C SER A 59 -1.22 10.51 3.94
N GLU A 60 -1.42 9.94 5.13
CA GLU A 60 -0.66 10.28 6.34
C GLU A 60 0.73 9.62 6.32
N LYS A 61 1.71 10.36 5.82
CA LYS A 61 3.12 9.97 5.75
C LYS A 61 3.75 9.77 7.14
N GLN A 62 4.45 8.66 7.33
CA GLN A 62 5.03 8.24 8.61
C GLN A 62 6.52 8.57 8.76
N ASP A 63 7.26 8.64 7.66
CA ASP A 63 8.68 9.01 7.65
C ASP A 63 8.89 10.31 6.88
N GLN A 64 9.23 11.39 7.58
CA GLN A 64 9.39 12.72 6.99
C GLN A 64 10.43 12.78 5.86
N ASP A 65 11.44 11.90 5.86
CA ASP A 65 12.54 11.92 4.89
C ASP A 65 12.24 11.05 3.65
N ALA A 66 11.19 10.23 3.67
CA ALA A 66 10.82 9.36 2.55
C ALA A 66 9.81 10.02 1.58
N LEU A 67 9.66 9.52 0.37
CA LEU A 67 8.63 9.97 -0.58
C LEU A 67 7.39 9.11 -0.47
N LEU A 68 6.23 9.70 -0.19
CA LEU A 68 4.96 8.96 -0.19
C LEU A 68 4.63 8.47 -1.61
N VAL A 69 4.42 7.17 -1.76
CA VAL A 69 4.02 6.52 -3.02
C VAL A 69 2.50 6.48 -3.10
N ASN A 70 1.93 7.35 -3.95
CA ASN A 70 0.47 7.49 -4.08
C ASN A 70 -0.20 6.37 -4.88
N HIS A 71 0.56 5.58 -5.65
CA HIS A 71 0.03 4.49 -6.46
C HIS A 71 0.97 3.28 -6.41
N VAL A 72 0.51 2.21 -5.79
CA VAL A 72 1.22 0.94 -5.70
C VAL A 72 0.47 -0.10 -6.54
N LYS A 73 1.21 -0.84 -7.36
CA LYS A 73 0.67 -1.99 -8.10
C LYS A 73 1.27 -3.27 -7.56
N LEU A 74 0.41 -4.22 -7.23
CA LEU A 74 0.80 -5.56 -6.77
C LEU A 74 0.44 -6.55 -7.87
N TYR A 75 1.44 -7.19 -8.46
CA TYR A 75 1.27 -8.15 -9.57
C TYR A 75 1.23 -9.59 -9.05
N THR A 76 0.42 -10.43 -9.69
CA THR A 76 0.45 -11.89 -9.57
C THR A 76 0.79 -12.51 -10.93
N TRP A 77 1.56 -13.59 -10.91
CA TRP A 77 2.12 -14.26 -12.09
C TRP A 77 1.91 -15.77 -12.03
#